data_AF-A0A919Q6L8-F1
#
_entry.id   AF-A0A919Q6L8-F1
#
_cell.length_a   1.000
_cell.length_b   1.000
_cell.length_c   1.000
_cell.angle_alpha   90.00
_cell.angle_beta   90.00
_cell.angle_gamma   90.00
#
_symmetry.space_group_name_H-M   'P 1'
#
loop_
_entity.id
_entity.type
_entity.pdbx_description
1 polymer ?
#
loop_
_entity_poly.entity_id
_entity_poly.type
_entity_poly.pdbx_seq_one_letter_code
_entity_poly.pdbx_strand_id
1 'polypeptide(L)'
;MELYSGLIYPAVLVWCAVLAATGIVTMVWVRAHRVLQGVVTGMWIVTAIQLVTVLVLLISGNDAGIVLTLGYLLASVALIPLLGIGRLGAPDAAALDPDPNRPVLQPDQIARVDGGAALIIAIAAAVLAWRVAVLLGAA
;
A
#
# COMPACT_ATOMS: atom_id res chain seq x y z
N MET A 1 -5.37 22.10 -6.31
CA MET A 1 -5.32 21.14 -7.43
C MET A 1 -3.91 20.96 -7.98
N GLU A 2 -3.17 22.02 -8.31
CA GLU A 2 -1.80 21.93 -8.85
C GLU A 2 -0.83 21.09 -8.01
N LEU A 3 -0.83 21.27 -6.68
CA LEU A 3 0.01 20.46 -5.79
C LEU A 3 -0.32 18.96 -5.87
N TYR A 4 -1.62 18.64 -6.01
CA TYR A 4 -2.06 17.26 -6.06
C TYR A 4 -1.70 16.60 -7.40
N SER A 5 -2.03 17.24 -8.53
CA SER A 5 -1.74 16.70 -9.87
C SER A 5 -0.25 16.75 -10.22
N GLY A 6 0.47 17.79 -9.80
CA GLY A 6 1.86 18.02 -10.18
C GLY A 6 2.89 17.29 -9.30
N LEU A 7 2.56 16.97 -8.04
CA LEU A 7 3.50 16.36 -7.11
C LEU A 7 2.97 15.11 -6.43
N ILE A 8 1.80 15.20 -5.79
CA ILE A 8 1.35 14.15 -4.87
C ILE A 8 0.91 12.90 -5.62
N TYR A 9 0.08 13.04 -6.66
CA TYR A 9 -0.33 11.91 -7.48
C TYR A 9 0.86 11.21 -8.17
N PRO A 10 1.79 11.93 -8.85
CA PRO A 10 3.01 11.32 -9.37
C PRO A 10 3.85 10.62 -8.29
N ALA A 11 4.01 11.22 -7.12
CA ALA A 11 4.76 10.63 -6.02
C ALA A 11 4.14 9.31 -5.55
N VAL A 12 2.82 9.23 -5.45
CA VAL A 12 2.09 7.98 -5.14
C VAL A 12 2.38 6.90 -6.17
N LEU A 13 2.31 7.22 -7.47
CA LEU A 13 2.58 6.26 -8.53
C LEU A 13 4.04 5.78 -8.52
N VAL A 14 4.99 6.69 -8.33
CA VAL A 14 6.41 6.35 -8.18
C VAL A 14 6.60 5.42 -7.00
N TRP A 15 5.95 5.68 -5.86
CA TRP A 15 6.05 4.81 -4.70
C TRP A 15 5.41 3.43 -4.91
N CYS A 16 4.29 3.37 -5.63
CA CYS A 16 3.71 2.09 -6.06
C CYS A 16 4.68 1.31 -6.95
N ALA A 17 5.37 1.97 -7.89
CA ALA A 17 6.38 1.33 -8.73
C ALA A 17 7.59 0.82 -7.91
N VAL A 18 8.07 1.60 -6.95
CA VAL A 18 9.14 1.20 -6.02
C VAL A 18 8.72 0.00 -5.17
N LEU A 19 7.48 0.00 -4.64
CA LEU A 19 6.92 -1.10 -3.87
C LEU A 19 6.82 -2.38 -4.73
N ALA A 20 6.29 -2.28 -5.94
CA ALA A 20 6.19 -3.40 -6.87
C ALA A 20 7.57 -3.97 -7.23
N ALA A 21 8.52 -3.11 -7.62
CA ALA A 21 9.87 -3.52 -7.98
C ALA A 21 10.59 -4.18 -6.80
N THR A 22 10.51 -3.60 -5.61
CA THR A 22 11.14 -4.16 -4.40
C THR A 22 10.47 -5.48 -3.99
N GLY A 23 9.16 -5.60 -4.16
CA GLY A 23 8.42 -6.86 -3.96
C GLY A 23 8.91 -7.97 -4.89
N ILE A 24 9.04 -7.68 -6.19
CA ILE A 24 9.58 -8.61 -7.20
C ILE A 24 11.02 -9.02 -6.84
N VAL A 25 11.88 -8.06 -6.53
CA VAL A 25 13.27 -8.33 -6.14
C VAL A 25 13.31 -9.20 -4.88
N THR A 26 12.43 -8.97 -3.89
CA THR A 26 12.40 -9.77 -2.65
C THR A 26 11.97 -11.21 -2.91
N MET A 27 11.06 -11.46 -3.86
CA MET A 27 10.65 -12.82 -4.23
C MET A 27 11.82 -13.64 -4.82
N VAL A 28 12.72 -12.99 -5.57
CA VAL A 28 13.91 -13.63 -6.16
C VAL A 28 15.09 -13.66 -5.18
N TRP A 29 15.27 -12.57 -4.43
CA TRP A 29 16.40 -12.34 -3.54
C TRP A 29 15.94 -11.90 -2.15
N VAL A 30 15.72 -12.89 -1.28
CA VAL A 30 15.18 -12.73 0.09
C VAL A 30 15.95 -11.72 0.95
N ARG A 31 17.25 -11.49 0.70
CA ARG A 31 18.03 -10.49 1.45
C ARG A 31 17.50 -9.06 1.26
N ALA A 32 16.77 -8.79 0.17
CA ALA A 32 16.10 -7.51 -0.07
C ALA A 32 14.89 -7.25 0.85
N HIS A 33 14.43 -8.24 1.64
CA HIS A 33 13.27 -8.09 2.52
C HIS A 33 13.41 -6.93 3.52
N ARG A 34 14.62 -6.66 4.02
CA ARG A 34 14.86 -5.48 4.88
C ARG A 34 14.57 -4.15 4.17
N VAL A 35 14.91 -4.08 2.89
CA VAL A 35 14.59 -2.90 2.05
C VAL A 35 13.09 -2.81 1.83
N LEU A 36 12.44 -3.94 1.52
CA LEU A 36 10.98 -3.99 1.36
C LEU A 36 10.25 -3.47 2.61
N GLN A 37 10.70 -3.83 3.81
CA GLN A 37 10.12 -3.33 5.06
C GLN A 37 10.19 -1.80 5.17
N GLY A 38 11.31 -1.19 4.79
CA GLY A 38 11.44 0.27 4.74
C GLY A 38 10.53 0.90 3.68
N VAL A 39 10.41 0.27 2.50
CA VAL A 39 9.51 0.73 1.42
C VAL A 39 8.04 0.67 1.85
N VAL A 40 7.64 -0.38 2.58
CA VAL A 40 6.29 -0.51 3.16
C VAL A 40 6.00 0.62 4.15
N THR A 41 6.96 0.98 5.02
CA THR A 41 6.82 2.16 5.89
C THR A 41 6.66 3.45 5.08
N GLY A 42 7.42 3.61 4.00
CA GLY A 42 7.23 4.73 3.07
C GLY A 42 5.84 4.76 2.44
N MET A 43 5.28 3.59 2.10
CA MET A 43 3.94 3.49 1.52
C MET A 43 2.87 3.99 2.50
N TRP A 44 2.97 3.64 3.78
CA TRP A 44 2.11 4.22 4.83
C TRP A 44 2.15 5.75 4.84
N ILE A 45 3.35 6.34 4.76
CA ILE A 45 3.54 7.79 4.78
C ILE A 45 2.91 8.42 3.54
N VAL A 46 3.19 7.88 2.36
CA VAL A 46 2.68 8.39 1.08
C VAL A 46 1.15 8.31 1.01
N THR A 47 0.56 7.20 1.46
CA THR A 47 -0.90 7.06 1.56
C THR A 47 -1.51 8.04 2.55
N ALA A 48 -0.85 8.31 3.69
CA ALA A 48 -1.32 9.31 4.64
C ALA A 48 -1.27 10.74 4.05
N ILE A 49 -0.19 11.09 3.34
CA ILE A 49 -0.08 12.39 2.64
C ILE A 49 -1.18 12.52 1.59
N GLN A 50 -1.40 11.49 0.78
CA GLN A 50 -2.47 11.47 -0.21
C GLN A 50 -3.84 11.66 0.45
N LEU A 51 -4.14 10.93 1.52
CA LEU A 51 -5.39 11.03 2.27
C LEU A 51 -5.63 12.45 2.75
N VAL A 52 -4.68 13.04 3.48
CA VAL A 52 -4.80 14.40 4.01
C VAL A 52 -5.01 15.41 2.90
N THR A 53 -4.25 15.29 1.81
CA THR A 53 -4.36 16.22 0.68
C THR A 53 -5.72 16.17 0.02
N VAL A 54 -6.24 14.96 -0.24
CA VAL A 54 -7.55 14.81 -0.86
C VAL A 54 -8.66 15.31 0.07
N LEU A 55 -8.56 15.07 1.38
CA LEU A 55 -9.50 15.61 2.36
C LEU A 55 -9.50 17.15 2.35
N VAL A 56 -8.32 17.79 2.29
CA VAL A 56 -8.21 19.25 2.17
C VAL A 56 -8.87 19.75 0.89
N LEU A 57 -8.68 19.06 -0.24
CA LEU A 57 -9.32 19.42 -1.51
C LEU A 57 -10.85 19.32 -1.44
N LEU A 58 -11.38 18.26 -0.84
CA LEU A 58 -12.83 18.09 -0.68
C LEU A 58 -13.44 19.16 0.23
N ILE A 59 -12.79 19.50 1.34
CA ILE A 59 -13.27 20.54 2.28
C ILE A 59 -13.14 21.95 1.67
N SER A 60 -12.18 22.16 0.76
CA SER A 60 -11.98 23.44 0.07
C SER A 60 -13.00 23.71 -1.06
N GLY A 61 -14.03 22.86 -1.20
CA GLY A 61 -15.12 23.06 -2.16
C GLY A 61 -14.87 22.48 -3.55
N ASN A 62 -14.10 21.39 -3.66
CA ASN A 62 -14.02 20.65 -4.92
C ASN A 62 -15.35 19.92 -5.19
N ASP A 63 -15.92 20.10 -6.40
CA ASP A 63 -17.20 19.52 -6.84
C ASP A 63 -17.17 17.99 -7.07
N ALA A 64 -16.04 17.33 -6.78
CA ALA A 64 -15.92 15.88 -6.86
C ALA A 64 -16.98 15.18 -6.01
N GLY A 65 -17.52 14.08 -6.53
CA GLY A 65 -18.47 13.24 -5.79
C GLY A 65 -17.87 12.73 -4.47
N ILE A 66 -18.25 13.36 -3.36
CA ILE A 66 -17.65 13.15 -2.04
C ILE A 66 -17.71 11.68 -1.63
N VAL A 67 -18.87 11.04 -1.80
CA VAL A 67 -19.09 9.64 -1.39
C VAL A 67 -18.14 8.69 -2.11
N LEU A 68 -18.01 8.81 -3.44
CA LEU A 68 -17.14 7.95 -4.23
C LEU A 68 -15.66 8.21 -3.90
N THR A 69 -15.27 9.47 -3.78
CA THR A 69 -13.88 9.86 -3.48
C THR A 69 -13.46 9.33 -2.11
N LEU A 70 -14.30 9.48 -1.09
CA LEU A 70 -14.07 8.93 0.24
C LEU A 70 -14.04 7.39 0.22
N GLY A 71 -14.91 6.73 -0.55
CA GLY A 71 -14.89 5.28 -0.70
C GLY A 71 -13.55 4.76 -1.23
N TYR A 72 -13.02 5.37 -2.29
CA TYR A 72 -11.70 5.00 -2.84
C TYR A 72 -10.53 5.35 -1.92
N LEU A 73 -10.61 6.46 -1.18
CA LEU A 73 -9.63 6.81 -0.16
C LEU A 73 -9.61 5.79 0.98
N LEU A 74 -10.77 5.41 1.51
CA LEU A 74 -10.88 4.42 2.58
C LEU A 74 -10.38 3.05 2.11
N ALA A 75 -10.71 2.65 0.88
CA ALA A 75 -10.15 1.45 0.27
C ALA A 75 -8.61 1.51 0.21
N SER A 76 -8.05 2.67 -0.14
CA SER A 76 -6.59 2.85 -0.20
C SER A 76 -5.94 2.64 1.18
N VAL A 77 -6.56 3.14 2.25
CA VAL A 77 -6.09 2.94 3.63
C VAL A 77 -6.27 1.48 4.07
N ALA A 78 -7.40 0.87 3.76
CA ALA A 78 -7.73 -0.51 4.17
C ALA A 78 -6.81 -1.57 3.54
N LEU A 79 -6.18 -1.27 2.39
CA LEU A 79 -5.23 -2.16 1.75
C LEU A 79 -3.84 -2.18 2.43
N ILE A 80 -3.43 -1.09 3.08
CA ILE A 80 -2.06 -0.98 3.62
C ILE A 80 -1.76 -2.03 4.70
N PRO A 81 -2.67 -2.37 5.63
CA PRO A 81 -2.45 -3.44 6.62
C PRO A 81 -2.15 -4.82 6.03
N LEU A 82 -2.48 -5.06 4.75
CA LEU A 82 -2.16 -6.31 4.06
C LEU A 82 -0.67 -6.39 3.67
N LEU A 83 0.08 -5.28 3.72
CA LEU A 83 1.52 -5.28 3.57
C LEU A 83 2.18 -5.86 4.83
N GLY A 84 2.89 -6.98 4.68
CA GLY A 84 3.48 -7.71 5.81
C GLY A 84 2.67 -8.92 6.26
N ILE A 85 1.68 -9.36 5.46
CA ILE A 85 0.82 -10.51 5.79
C ILE A 85 1.59 -11.82 6.03
N GLY A 86 2.79 -11.97 5.48
CA GLY A 86 3.66 -13.11 5.73
C GLY A 86 4.02 -13.26 7.22
N ARG A 87 4.03 -12.15 7.98
CA ARG A 87 4.30 -12.15 9.42
C ARG A 87 3.24 -12.88 10.23
N LEU A 88 2.02 -13.05 9.69
CA LEU A 88 0.99 -13.87 10.33
C LEU A 88 1.37 -15.35 10.36
N GLY A 89 2.30 -15.80 9.52
CA GLY A 89 2.83 -17.17 9.56
C GLY A 89 4.09 -17.32 10.42
N ALA A 90 4.55 -16.26 11.10
CA ALA A 90 5.79 -16.31 11.86
C ALA A 90 5.66 -17.17 13.13
N PRO A 91 6.76 -17.79 13.62
CA PRO A 91 6.72 -18.73 14.75
C PRO A 91 6.17 -18.11 16.05
N ASP A 92 6.47 -16.83 16.28
CA ASP A 92 5.96 -16.02 17.39
C ASP A 92 4.45 -15.76 17.27
N ALA A 93 3.97 -15.46 16.05
CA ALA A 93 2.54 -15.28 15.78
C ALA A 93 1.73 -16.58 15.87
N ALA A 94 2.36 -17.72 15.55
CA ALA A 94 1.76 -19.04 15.71
C ALA A 94 1.74 -19.49 17.19
N ALA A 95 2.77 -19.15 17.97
CA ALA A 95 2.83 -19.49 19.40
C ALA A 95 1.74 -18.82 20.25
N LEU A 96 1.18 -17.70 19.78
CA LEU A 96 0.07 -16.99 20.42
C LEU A 96 -1.31 -17.51 20.00
N ASP A 97 -1.38 -18.46 19.07
CA ASP A 97 -2.61 -19.01 18.54
C ASP A 97 -2.86 -20.43 19.10
N PRO A 98 -4.06 -20.71 19.64
CA PRO A 98 -4.41 -22.05 20.13
C PRO A 98 -4.59 -23.12 19.04
N ASP A 99 -4.61 -22.79 17.74
CA ASP A 99 -4.74 -23.79 16.66
C ASP A 99 -3.44 -24.59 16.43
N PRO A 100 -3.43 -25.91 16.72
CA PRO A 100 -2.25 -26.76 16.54
C PRO A 100 -1.90 -27.05 15.06
N ASN A 101 -2.80 -26.76 14.12
CA ASN A 101 -2.59 -27.02 12.69
C ASN A 101 -2.15 -25.77 11.91
N ARG A 102 -1.92 -24.65 12.60
CA ARG A 102 -1.55 -23.40 11.95
C ARG A 102 -0.22 -23.55 11.19
N PRO A 103 -0.15 -23.20 9.90
CA PRO A 103 1.10 -23.25 9.15
C PRO A 103 2.12 -22.26 9.71
N VAL A 104 3.32 -22.76 10.02
CA VAL A 104 4.48 -21.93 10.42
C VAL A 104 5.38 -21.75 9.21
N LEU A 105 5.57 -20.51 8.80
CA LEU A 105 6.40 -20.13 7.66
C LEU A 105 7.85 -19.94 8.10
N GLN A 106 8.77 -20.45 7.27
CA GLN A 106 10.18 -20.14 7.40
C GLN A 106 10.45 -18.67 7.00
N PRO A 107 11.53 -18.03 7.51
CA PRO A 107 11.81 -16.62 7.23
C PRO A 107 11.88 -16.25 5.74
N ASP A 108 12.35 -17.17 4.89
CA ASP A 108 12.40 -17.01 3.45
C ASP A 108 11.01 -17.08 2.79
N GLN A 109 10.13 -17.95 3.29
CA GLN A 109 8.74 -18.03 2.86
C GLN A 109 7.97 -16.76 3.23
N ILE A 110 8.18 -16.23 4.44
CA ILE A 110 7.61 -14.95 4.89
C ILE A 110 8.01 -13.82 3.94
N ALA A 111 9.30 -13.71 3.63
CA ALA A 111 9.82 -12.68 2.73
C ALA A 111 9.20 -12.77 1.32
N ARG A 112 9.00 -13.98 0.80
CA ARG A 112 8.37 -14.19 -0.52
C ARG A 112 6.88 -13.86 -0.51
N VAL A 113 6.16 -14.25 0.54
CA VAL A 113 4.73 -13.90 0.72
C VAL A 113 4.57 -12.38 0.84
N ASP A 114 5.42 -11.72 1.63
CA ASP A 114 5.44 -10.26 1.74
C ASP A 114 5.75 -9.58 0.40
N GLY A 115 6.71 -10.12 -0.36
CA GLY A 115 7.04 -9.64 -1.71
C GLY A 115 5.89 -9.76 -2.70
N GLY A 116 5.16 -10.89 -2.67
CA GLY A 116 3.96 -11.10 -3.49
C GLY A 116 2.81 -10.17 -3.09
N ALA A 117 2.56 -10.02 -1.79
CA ALA A 117 1.58 -9.08 -1.27
C ALA A 117 1.91 -7.64 -1.69
N ALA A 118 3.18 -7.22 -1.58
CA ALA A 118 3.62 -5.90 -2.01
C ALA A 118 3.31 -5.62 -3.49
N LEU A 119 3.51 -6.60 -4.38
CA LEU A 119 3.18 -6.44 -5.80
C LEU A 119 1.67 -6.24 -6.03
N ILE A 120 0.84 -7.07 -5.41
CA ILE A 120 -0.62 -6.98 -5.54
C ILE A 120 -1.13 -5.64 -5.01
N ILE A 121 -0.69 -5.26 -3.81
CA ILE A 121 -1.10 -4.00 -3.15
C ILE A 121 -0.58 -2.79 -3.92
N ALA A 122 0.63 -2.82 -4.48
CA ALA A 122 1.14 -1.74 -5.32
C ALA A 122 0.25 -1.48 -6.54
N ILE A 123 -0.18 -2.54 -7.24
CA ILE A 123 -1.07 -2.43 -8.40
C ILE A 123 -2.43 -1.89 -7.96
N ALA A 124 -3.02 -2.47 -6.91
CA ALA A 124 -4.32 -2.04 -6.40
C ALA A 124 -4.29 -0.56 -5.95
N ALA A 125 -3.26 -0.16 -5.20
CA ALA A 125 -3.08 1.22 -4.76
C ALA A 125 -2.89 2.20 -5.92
N ALA A 126 -2.16 1.81 -6.97
CA ALA A 126 -2.00 2.64 -8.17
C ALA A 126 -3.35 2.87 -8.89
N VAL A 127 -4.18 1.82 -9.01
CA VAL A 127 -5.53 1.92 -9.61
C VAL A 127 -6.44 2.80 -8.75
N LEU A 128 -6.42 2.65 -7.43
CA LEU A 128 -7.20 3.50 -6.52
C LEU A 128 -6.76 4.96 -6.60
N ALA A 129 -5.45 5.21 -6.59
CA ALA A 129 -4.90 6.56 -6.73
C ALA A 129 -5.31 7.20 -8.07
N TRP A 130 -5.26 6.44 -9.17
CA TRP A 130 -5.75 6.90 -10.47
C TRP A 130 -7.24 7.23 -10.44
N ARG A 131 -8.07 6.38 -9.83
CA ARG A 131 -9.51 6.66 -9.70
C ARG A 131 -9.78 7.93 -8.90
N VAL A 132 -9.07 8.15 -7.80
CA VAL A 132 -9.16 9.39 -7.03
C VAL A 132 -8.73 10.60 -7.87
N ALA A 133 -7.65 10.48 -8.64
CA ALA A 133 -7.19 11.56 -9.51
C ALA A 133 -8.22 11.92 -10.58
N VAL A 134 -8.84 10.94 -11.23
CA VAL A 134 -9.92 11.16 -12.21
C VAL A 134 -11.12 11.85 -11.56
N LEU A 135 -11.55 11.39 -10.37
CA LEU A 135 -12.69 11.98 -9.66
C LEU A 135 -12.44 13.44 -9.26
N LEU A 136 -11.21 13.79 -8.93
CA LEU A 136 -10.81 15.16 -8.60
C LEU A 136 -10.59 16.03 -9.84
N GLY A 137 -10.62 15.48 -11.05
CA GLY A 137 -10.29 16.21 -12.29
C GLY A 137 -8.80 16.48 -12.46
N ALA A 138 -7.94 15.65 -11.86
CA ALA A 138 -6.48 15.77 -11.89
C ALA A 138 -5.80 14.92 -12.98
N ALA A 139 -6.55 14.06 -13.67
CA ALA A 139 -6.08 13.12 -14.69
C ALA A 139 -7.08 13.03 -15.84
#